data_AF-A0A8H7ND53-F1
#
_entry.id   AF-A0A8H7ND53-F1
#
_cell.length_a   1.000
_cell.length_b   1.000
_cell.length_c   1.000
_cell.angle_alpha   90.00
_cell.angle_beta   90.00
_cell.angle_gamma   90.00
#
_symmetry.space_group_name_H-M   'P 1'
#
loop_
_entity.id
_entity.type
_entity.pdbx_description
1 polymer ?
#
loop_
_entity_poly.entity_id
_entity_poly.type
_entity_poly.pdbx_seq_one_letter_code
_entity_poly.pdbx_strand_id
1 'polypeptide(L)'
;MKGIRPSRWGGQLLHARSCPATIPRRNFLASTVRCQSTVPAIPAEDLIEQDPEEGETLPRKLPSPLPERALQSAKLAALHSRLSLSKKIPLQTLARALVTPSADPNSSFNNANLAFLGSTIINYHVAEYITCKWPRLPMAIHYEALRAFSGPESLAQISRRWGVEAAAAPGEEVDPGLLQWASNSSALVGTRWGGYVRAETDRKHSFYRRGMSSRVVLDNDFGDAVDAGSVKDAHQHHQDTSFSSFVQAVVGAIYSHSGREAAKDFVESHILSRQVDLSSLFEFQLPTRELAMLCAREGFEPPWLAWRARPVGTLALPSMWWASTVARRSLEREMPPAWISPDGRHA
;
A
#
# COMPACT_ATOMS: atom_id res chain seq x y z
N MET A 1 35.68 12.30 -4.02
CA MET A 1 34.89 12.80 -2.87
C MET A 1 34.77 14.32 -2.99
N LYS A 2 33.58 14.84 -3.28
CA LYS A 2 33.27 16.28 -3.26
C LYS A 2 31.93 16.43 -2.55
N GLY A 3 31.98 16.86 -1.30
CA GLY A 3 30.79 17.06 -0.46
C GLY A 3 30.13 18.38 -0.78
N ILE A 4 28.83 18.35 -1.08
CA ILE A 4 28.00 19.53 -1.27
C ILE A 4 27.23 19.76 0.03
N ARG A 5 27.44 20.94 0.65
CA ARG A 5 26.70 21.41 1.83
C ARG A 5 25.49 22.24 1.35
N PRO A 6 24.25 21.93 1.74
CA PRO A 6 23.14 22.85 1.54
C PRO A 6 23.03 23.81 2.73
N SER A 7 23.25 25.09 2.47
CA SER A 7 23.05 26.19 3.40
C SER A 7 21.56 26.56 3.52
N ARG A 8 20.99 26.28 4.69
CA ARG A 8 20.08 27.11 5.50
C ARG A 8 19.45 28.34 4.81
N TRP A 9 18.22 28.23 4.32
CA TRP A 9 17.34 29.39 4.09
C TRP A 9 16.13 29.30 5.03
N GLY A 10 16.14 30.19 6.03
CA GLY A 10 14.97 30.56 6.81
C GLY A 10 14.61 32.00 6.46
N GLY A 11 13.31 32.28 6.36
CA GLY A 11 12.79 33.62 6.09
C GLY A 11 11.27 33.60 5.93
N GLN A 12 10.57 33.71 7.05
CA GLN A 12 9.15 34.03 7.12
C GLN A 12 8.85 35.37 6.44
N LEU A 13 7.75 35.46 5.69
CA LEU A 13 6.94 36.69 5.63
C LEU A 13 5.45 36.31 5.49
N LEU A 14 4.72 36.56 6.57
CA LEU A 14 3.26 36.61 6.64
C LEU A 14 2.79 37.96 6.07
N HIS A 15 1.78 37.96 5.19
CA HIS A 15 0.77 39.02 5.20
C HIS A 15 -0.49 38.60 4.43
N ALA A 16 -1.57 38.39 5.19
CA ALA A 16 -2.93 38.37 4.69
C ALA A 16 -3.50 39.79 4.75
N ARG A 17 -4.22 40.21 3.71
CA ARG A 17 -5.05 41.41 3.70
C ARG A 17 -6.41 41.10 3.07
N SER A 18 -7.42 41.74 3.65
CA SER A 18 -8.85 41.50 3.56
C SER A 18 -9.61 42.46 2.61
N CYS A 19 -10.63 41.92 1.93
CA CYS A 19 -11.93 42.54 1.50
C CYS A 19 -11.95 43.68 0.46
N PRO A 20 -13.11 44.04 -0.20
CA PRO A 20 -14.41 43.34 -0.40
C PRO A 20 -15.03 43.42 -1.85
N ALA A 21 -16.11 42.63 -2.04
CA ALA A 21 -17.34 42.80 -2.86
C ALA A 21 -17.32 43.12 -4.38
N THR A 22 -18.10 42.37 -5.18
CA THR A 22 -19.19 42.85 -6.08
C THR A 22 -19.99 41.68 -6.71
N ILE A 23 -21.32 41.83 -6.76
CA ILE A 23 -22.37 40.92 -7.26
C ILE A 23 -22.63 41.12 -8.78
N PRO A 24 -23.20 40.15 -9.51
CA PRO A 24 -24.43 40.49 -10.25
C PRO A 24 -25.56 39.42 -10.22
N ARG A 25 -26.78 39.91 -9.93
CA ARG A 25 -28.11 39.73 -10.60
C ARG A 25 -28.32 38.49 -11.50
N ARG A 26 -29.51 37.89 -11.68
CA ARG A 26 -30.92 38.02 -11.23
C ARG A 26 -31.66 36.94 -12.05
N ASN A 27 -32.74 36.34 -11.55
CA ASN A 27 -34.01 36.15 -12.27
C ASN A 27 -35.05 35.48 -11.38
N PHE A 28 -36.01 36.30 -10.96
CA PHE A 28 -37.28 35.92 -10.37
C PHE A 28 -38.30 35.79 -11.51
N LEU A 29 -39.08 34.70 -11.54
CA LEU A 29 -40.38 34.68 -12.21
C LEU A 29 -41.46 34.44 -11.14
N ALA A 30 -42.33 35.43 -11.02
CA ALA A 30 -43.50 35.41 -10.17
C ALA A 30 -44.64 34.66 -10.88
N SER A 31 -45.39 33.87 -10.11
CA SER A 31 -46.71 33.39 -10.47
C SER A 31 -47.68 33.90 -9.41
N THR A 32 -48.55 34.82 -9.81
CA THR A 32 -49.69 35.31 -9.05
C THR A 32 -50.90 34.44 -9.33
N VAL A 33 -51.58 33.95 -8.27
CA VAL A 33 -53.03 33.74 -8.31
C VAL A 33 -53.61 34.19 -6.98
N ARG A 34 -54.58 35.09 -7.06
CA ARG A 34 -55.41 35.58 -5.95
C ARG A 34 -56.86 35.34 -6.32
N CYS A 35 -57.63 34.70 -5.45
CA CYS A 35 -59.09 34.86 -5.31
C CYS A 35 -59.49 34.52 -3.86
N GLN A 36 -60.30 35.39 -3.25
CA GLN A 36 -60.89 35.25 -1.90
C GLN A 36 -62.36 34.82 -2.03
N SER A 37 -62.90 34.06 -1.05
CA SER A 37 -63.92 34.54 -0.08
C SER A 37 -64.58 33.40 0.74
N THR A 38 -64.71 33.65 2.07
CA THR A 38 -65.75 33.34 3.13
C THR A 38 -66.75 32.17 2.94
N VAL A 39 -67.27 31.40 3.94
CA VAL A 39 -67.73 31.54 5.37
C VAL A 39 -68.07 30.11 5.92
N PRO A 40 -68.62 29.81 7.13
CA PRO A 40 -68.53 30.36 8.50
C PRO A 40 -68.13 29.28 9.57
N ALA A 41 -68.09 29.68 10.85
CA ALA A 41 -67.62 28.93 12.02
C ALA A 41 -68.62 27.91 12.64
N ILE A 42 -68.10 26.91 13.36
CA ILE A 42 -68.76 26.08 14.38
C ILE A 42 -67.76 25.91 15.57
N PRO A 43 -68.20 25.92 16.85
CA PRO A 43 -67.40 26.39 17.98
C PRO A 43 -66.68 25.32 18.79
N ALA A 44 -65.55 25.76 19.37
CA ALA A 44 -64.86 25.37 20.61
C ALA A 44 -65.07 23.96 21.19
N GLU A 45 -63.97 23.22 21.32
CA GLU A 45 -63.62 22.58 22.59
C GLU A 45 -62.19 23.00 22.98
N ASP A 46 -62.09 23.65 24.13
CA ASP A 46 -60.84 24.00 24.79
C ASP A 46 -60.12 22.72 25.24
N LEU A 47 -59.07 22.33 24.53
CA LEU A 47 -58.01 21.50 25.09
C LEU A 47 -56.79 22.40 25.22
N ILE A 48 -56.55 22.85 26.46
CA ILE A 48 -55.30 23.45 26.88
C ILE A 48 -54.25 22.33 26.77
N GLU A 49 -53.63 22.18 25.60
CA GLU A 49 -52.35 21.51 25.46
C GLU A 49 -51.30 22.44 26.07
N GLN A 50 -50.91 22.13 27.30
CA GLN A 50 -49.66 22.64 27.85
C GLN A 50 -48.54 21.99 27.03
N ASP A 51 -47.99 22.71 26.06
CA ASP A 51 -46.73 22.36 25.42
C ASP A 51 -45.64 22.25 26.50
N PRO A 52 -45.03 21.08 26.74
CA PRO A 52 -43.69 21.04 27.28
C PRO A 52 -42.76 21.29 26.10
N GLU A 53 -42.14 22.48 26.08
CA GLU A 53 -40.95 22.75 25.27
C GLU A 53 -39.78 21.86 25.74
N GLU A 54 -39.81 20.58 25.36
CA GLU A 54 -38.61 19.74 25.31
C GLU A 54 -38.51 19.17 23.90
N GLY A 55 -37.86 19.95 23.03
CA GLY A 55 -37.38 19.42 21.76
C GLY A 55 -36.34 18.34 22.04
N GLU A 56 -36.75 17.07 22.01
CA GLU A 56 -35.86 15.93 21.92
C GLU A 56 -34.99 16.08 20.67
N THR A 57 -33.82 16.69 20.84
CA THR A 57 -32.76 16.66 19.84
C THR A 57 -32.29 15.21 19.75
N LEU A 58 -32.75 14.47 18.73
CA LEU A 58 -32.20 13.16 18.42
C LEU A 58 -30.66 13.30 18.41
N PRO A 59 -29.92 12.58 19.29
CA PRO A 59 -28.48 12.72 19.35
C PRO A 59 -27.91 12.35 17.99
N ARG A 60 -27.25 13.32 17.35
CA ARG A 60 -26.64 13.14 16.04
C ARG A 60 -25.50 12.12 16.19
N LYS A 61 -25.77 10.87 15.84
CA LYS A 61 -24.81 9.76 15.95
C LYS A 61 -23.50 10.13 15.27
N LEU A 62 -22.40 10.11 16.02
CA LEU A 62 -21.06 10.35 15.47
C LEU A 62 -20.59 9.12 14.68
N PRO A 63 -19.82 9.31 13.59
CA PRO A 63 -19.30 8.19 12.78
C PRO A 63 -18.24 7.38 13.52
N SER A 64 -17.50 8.02 14.43
CA SER A 64 -16.38 7.46 15.18
C SER A 64 -16.41 7.96 16.64
N PRO A 65 -15.82 7.23 17.59
CA PRO A 65 -15.81 7.61 19.01
C PRO A 65 -14.96 8.86 19.25
N LEU A 66 -15.33 9.61 20.29
CA LEU A 66 -14.58 10.81 20.70
C LEU A 66 -13.14 10.47 21.13
N PRO A 67 -12.15 11.34 20.85
CA PRO A 67 -10.75 11.10 21.22
C PRO A 67 -10.53 10.88 22.72
N GLU A 68 -11.33 11.50 23.58
CA GLU A 68 -11.23 11.34 25.04
C GLU A 68 -11.57 9.92 25.50
N ARG A 69 -12.49 9.24 24.80
CA ARG A 69 -12.88 7.85 25.07
C ARG A 69 -11.71 6.88 24.91
N ALA A 70 -10.72 7.24 24.10
CA ALA A 70 -9.50 6.44 23.91
C ALA A 70 -8.72 6.21 25.23
N LEU A 71 -8.78 7.16 26.17
CA LEU A 71 -8.09 7.05 27.46
C LEU A 71 -8.71 5.98 28.38
N GLN A 72 -9.99 5.65 28.18
CA GLN A 72 -10.72 4.69 28.99
C GLN A 72 -10.67 3.26 28.43
N SER A 73 -10.15 3.09 27.21
CA SER A 73 -10.12 1.79 26.53
C SER A 73 -8.98 0.90 27.03
N ALA A 74 -9.35 -0.24 27.62
CA ALA A 74 -8.40 -1.28 27.99
C ALA A 74 -7.75 -1.95 26.76
N LYS A 75 -8.50 -2.08 25.65
CA LYS A 75 -7.98 -2.69 24.40
C LYS A 75 -6.83 -1.87 23.82
N LEU A 76 -6.96 -0.54 23.80
CA LEU A 76 -5.89 0.36 23.35
C LEU A 76 -4.66 0.30 24.24
N ALA A 77 -4.84 0.31 25.56
CA ALA A 77 -3.73 0.19 26.50
C ALA A 77 -2.99 -1.14 26.35
N ALA A 78 -3.72 -2.24 26.13
CA ALA A 78 -3.15 -3.56 25.88
C ALA A 78 -2.41 -3.64 24.53
N LEU A 79 -2.96 -3.01 23.47
CA LEU A 79 -2.30 -2.98 22.16
C LEU A 79 -1.01 -2.14 22.22
N HIS A 80 -1.06 -0.99 22.89
CA HIS A 80 0.10 -0.11 23.07
C HIS A 80 1.26 -0.83 23.79
N SER A 81 0.96 -1.58 24.85
CA SER A 81 1.98 -2.35 25.57
C SER A 81 2.49 -3.56 24.78
N ARG A 82 1.61 -4.28 24.08
CA ARG A 82 1.98 -5.44 23.23
C ARG A 82 2.96 -5.07 22.12
N LEU A 83 2.74 -3.93 21.48
CA LEU A 83 3.64 -3.40 20.44
C LEU A 83 4.88 -2.70 21.01
N SER A 84 5.01 -2.63 22.34
CA SER A 84 6.11 -1.95 23.03
C SER A 84 6.32 -0.51 22.53
N LEU A 85 5.21 0.20 22.25
CA LEU A 85 5.26 1.56 21.74
C LEU A 85 5.83 2.53 22.77
N SER A 86 6.50 3.58 22.28
CA SER A 86 7.07 4.60 23.16
C SER A 86 5.96 5.40 23.83
N LYS A 87 6.19 5.83 25.08
CA LYS A 87 5.25 6.69 25.83
C LYS A 87 4.99 8.06 25.18
N LYS A 88 5.76 8.42 24.14
CA LYS A 88 5.56 9.64 23.36
C LYS A 88 4.31 9.56 22.49
N ILE A 89 3.88 8.35 22.12
CA ILE A 89 2.69 8.13 21.29
C ILE A 89 1.48 8.09 22.22
N PRO A 90 0.56 9.08 22.14
CA PRO A 90 -0.62 9.09 22.99
C PRO A 90 -1.67 8.09 22.49
N LEU A 91 -2.47 7.55 23.40
CA LEU A 91 -3.53 6.58 23.08
C LEU A 91 -4.54 7.13 22.06
N GLN A 92 -4.76 8.43 22.04
CA GLN A 92 -5.63 9.11 21.07
C GLN A 92 -5.10 9.00 19.63
N THR A 93 -3.77 9.04 19.43
CA THR A 93 -3.19 8.83 18.09
C THR A 93 -3.35 7.37 17.66
N LEU A 94 -3.21 6.44 18.60
CA LEU A 94 -3.42 5.03 18.33
C LEU A 94 -4.89 4.71 18.01
N ALA A 95 -5.83 5.33 18.72
CA ALA A 95 -7.26 5.26 18.41
C ALA A 95 -7.56 5.80 17.00
N ARG A 96 -6.98 6.95 16.64
CA ARG A 96 -7.10 7.51 15.28
C ARG A 96 -6.59 6.55 14.21
N ALA A 97 -5.52 5.78 14.48
CA ALA A 97 -4.99 4.81 13.53
C ALA A 97 -5.99 3.67 13.21
N LEU A 98 -6.92 3.36 14.12
CA LEU A 98 -7.95 2.34 13.97
C LEU A 98 -9.22 2.83 13.25
N VAL A 99 -9.34 4.13 12.98
CA VAL A 99 -10.48 4.71 12.25
C VAL A 99 -10.12 4.86 10.79
N THR A 100 -10.70 4.04 9.92
CA THR A 100 -10.45 4.11 8.47
C THR A 100 -11.29 5.20 7.78
N PRO A 101 -10.88 5.70 6.60
CA PRO A 101 -11.68 6.68 5.84
C PRO A 101 -13.05 6.15 5.38
N SER A 102 -13.27 4.83 5.41
CA SER A 102 -14.58 4.22 5.16
C SER A 102 -15.54 4.38 6.34
N ALA A 103 -15.02 4.42 7.57
CA ALA A 103 -15.80 4.67 8.77
C ALA A 103 -16.07 6.15 9.00
N ASP A 104 -15.04 7.01 8.85
CA ASP A 104 -15.16 8.45 9.05
C ASP A 104 -14.67 9.22 7.81
N PRO A 105 -15.55 9.99 7.14
CA PRO A 105 -15.16 10.79 5.98
C PRO A 105 -14.22 11.96 6.34
N ASN A 106 -14.15 12.36 7.62
CA ASN A 106 -13.33 13.48 8.04
C ASN A 106 -11.84 13.09 8.11
N SER A 107 -11.01 13.78 7.32
CA SER A 107 -9.56 13.57 7.25
C SER A 107 -8.81 13.81 8.57
N SER A 108 -9.41 14.58 9.48
CA SER A 108 -8.83 14.90 10.79
C SER A 108 -8.96 13.74 11.78
N PHE A 109 -10.01 12.92 11.66
CA PHE A 109 -10.31 11.82 12.58
C PHE A 109 -10.01 10.44 11.98
N ASN A 110 -9.80 10.36 10.67
CA ASN A 110 -9.41 9.12 10.01
C ASN A 110 -7.88 8.91 9.96
N ASN A 111 -7.52 7.68 9.60
CA ASN A 111 -6.14 7.20 9.50
C ASN A 111 -5.50 7.43 8.12
N ALA A 112 -6.20 8.02 7.14
CA ALA A 112 -5.76 8.08 5.75
C ALA A 112 -4.37 8.75 5.59
N ASN A 113 -4.17 9.89 6.26
CA ASN A 113 -2.90 10.63 6.20
C ASN A 113 -1.75 9.89 6.89
N LEU A 114 -2.03 9.22 8.02
CA LEU A 114 -1.04 8.44 8.75
C LEU A 114 -0.67 7.18 7.96
N ALA A 115 -1.66 6.53 7.35
CA ALA A 115 -1.47 5.37 6.50
C ALA A 115 -0.62 5.70 5.27
N PHE A 116 -0.89 6.84 4.61
CA PHE A 116 -0.05 7.31 3.50
C PHE A 116 1.41 7.50 3.92
N LEU A 117 1.64 8.17 5.06
CA LEU A 117 3.00 8.38 5.56
C LEU A 117 3.68 7.05 5.90
N GLY A 118 2.99 6.15 6.58
CA GLY A 118 3.52 4.84 6.91
C GLY A 118 3.79 3.95 5.70
N SER A 119 2.90 3.97 4.69
CA SER A 119 3.10 3.18 3.47
C SER A 119 4.37 3.60 2.74
N THR A 120 4.66 4.91 2.66
CA THR A 120 5.90 5.39 2.05
C THR A 120 7.15 4.92 2.80
N ILE A 121 7.13 4.94 4.13
CA ILE A 121 8.26 4.51 4.97
C ILE A 121 8.49 3.00 4.84
N ILE A 122 7.41 2.21 4.92
CA ILE A 122 7.48 0.76 4.79
C ILE A 122 8.03 0.39 3.41
N ASN A 123 7.42 0.92 2.34
CA ASN A 123 7.80 0.56 0.97
C ASN A 123 9.23 0.98 0.66
N TYR A 124 9.66 2.15 1.13
CA TYR A 124 11.04 2.62 0.97
C TYR A 124 12.05 1.66 1.63
N HIS A 125 11.87 1.33 2.91
CA HIS A 125 12.82 0.49 3.63
C HIS A 125 12.81 -0.97 3.16
N VAL A 126 11.63 -1.50 2.79
CA VAL A 126 11.53 -2.85 2.23
C VAL A 126 12.20 -2.92 0.85
N ALA A 127 11.98 -1.93 -0.03
CA ALA A 127 12.63 -1.89 -1.33
C ALA A 127 14.15 -1.72 -1.23
N GLU A 128 14.63 -0.87 -0.30
CA GLU A 128 16.06 -0.75 0.04
C GLU A 128 16.63 -2.11 0.48
N TYR A 129 15.96 -2.79 1.41
CA TYR A 129 16.38 -4.10 1.91
C TYR A 129 16.46 -5.14 0.80
N ILE A 130 15.42 -5.26 -0.04
CA ILE A 130 15.38 -6.23 -1.14
C ILE A 130 16.50 -5.96 -2.15
N THR A 131 16.73 -4.68 -2.50
CA THR A 131 17.75 -4.29 -3.47
C THR A 131 19.16 -4.58 -2.94
N CYS A 132 19.42 -4.29 -1.67
CA CYS A 132 20.71 -4.56 -1.04
C CYS A 132 20.96 -6.07 -0.85
N LYS A 133 19.93 -6.84 -0.49
CA LYS A 133 20.04 -8.28 -0.25
C LYS A 133 20.14 -9.09 -1.55
N TRP A 134 19.40 -8.68 -2.58
CA TRP A 134 19.32 -9.36 -3.88
C TRP A 134 19.47 -8.37 -5.06
N PRO A 135 20.69 -7.89 -5.34
CA PRO A 135 20.92 -6.82 -6.33
C PRO A 135 20.64 -7.23 -7.78
N ARG A 136 20.56 -8.54 -8.06
CA ARG A 136 20.30 -9.09 -9.41
C ARG A 136 18.85 -9.56 -9.59
N LEU A 137 17.95 -9.20 -8.67
CA LEU A 137 16.56 -9.63 -8.72
C LEU A 137 15.82 -8.99 -9.92
N PRO A 138 15.13 -9.76 -10.77
CA PRO A 138 14.30 -9.20 -11.84
C PRO A 138 13.20 -8.31 -11.28
N MET A 139 12.86 -7.23 -12.01
CA MET A 139 11.89 -6.23 -11.55
C MET A 139 10.50 -6.83 -11.26
N ALA A 140 10.05 -7.83 -12.03
CA ALA A 140 8.77 -8.50 -11.78
C ALA A 140 8.73 -9.16 -10.39
N ILE A 141 9.82 -9.85 -10.04
CA ILE A 141 9.94 -10.54 -8.75
C ILE A 141 10.21 -9.54 -7.64
N HIS A 142 10.86 -8.41 -7.94
CA HIS A 142 11.01 -7.33 -6.98
C HIS A 142 9.65 -6.79 -6.52
N TYR A 143 8.70 -6.58 -7.44
CA TYR A 143 7.34 -6.17 -7.09
C TYR A 143 6.59 -7.21 -6.26
N GLU A 144 6.66 -8.48 -6.63
CA GLU A 144 6.00 -9.54 -5.85
C GLU A 144 6.66 -9.76 -4.48
N ALA A 145 7.99 -9.64 -4.40
CA ALA A 145 8.71 -9.66 -3.14
C ALA A 145 8.28 -8.48 -2.25
N LEU A 146 8.21 -7.27 -2.82
CA LEU A 146 7.72 -6.10 -2.11
C LEU A 146 6.28 -6.32 -1.63
N ARG A 147 5.39 -6.84 -2.46
CA ARG A 147 4.01 -7.21 -2.07
C ARG A 147 3.98 -8.28 -0.99
N ALA A 148 4.83 -9.30 -1.05
CA ALA A 148 4.90 -10.33 -0.03
C ALA A 148 5.29 -9.76 1.34
N PHE A 149 6.13 -8.73 1.38
CA PHE A 149 6.43 -8.00 2.61
C PHE A 149 5.35 -6.95 2.97
N SER A 150 5.15 -5.92 2.15
CA SER A 150 4.33 -4.74 2.47
C SER A 150 2.95 -4.70 1.81
N GLY A 151 2.53 -5.78 1.14
CA GLY A 151 1.22 -5.89 0.53
C GLY A 151 0.07 -5.96 1.55
N PRO A 152 -1.17 -5.67 1.11
CA PRO A 152 -2.31 -5.54 2.00
C PRO A 152 -2.62 -6.82 2.78
N GLU A 153 -2.55 -7.98 2.13
CA GLU A 153 -2.79 -9.30 2.76
C GLU A 153 -1.74 -9.59 3.84
N SER A 154 -0.47 -9.35 3.52
CA SER A 154 0.66 -9.53 4.42
C SER A 154 0.58 -8.63 5.65
N LEU A 155 0.24 -7.36 5.46
CA LEU A 155 0.03 -6.41 6.55
C LEU A 155 -1.25 -6.74 7.36
N ALA A 156 -2.30 -7.24 6.71
CA ALA A 156 -3.50 -7.69 7.40
C ALA A 156 -3.21 -8.88 8.33
N GLN A 157 -2.39 -9.84 7.89
CA GLN A 157 -1.91 -10.93 8.75
C GLN A 157 -1.10 -10.42 9.95
N ILE A 158 -0.22 -9.42 9.74
CA ILE A 158 0.52 -8.78 10.84
C ILE A 158 -0.44 -8.15 11.85
N SER A 159 -1.43 -7.39 11.37
CA SER A 159 -2.43 -6.74 12.20
C SER A 159 -3.23 -7.74 13.04
N ARG A 160 -3.65 -8.86 12.43
CA ARG A 160 -4.32 -9.95 13.13
C ARG A 160 -3.42 -10.58 14.20
N ARG A 161 -2.12 -10.76 13.93
CA ARG A 161 -1.15 -11.26 14.94
C ARG A 161 -0.94 -10.29 16.09
N TRP A 162 -1.08 -8.99 15.85
CA TRP A 162 -1.08 -7.99 16.92
C TRP A 162 -2.35 -8.02 17.77
N GLY A 163 -3.34 -8.85 17.44
CA GLY A 163 -4.59 -8.97 18.18
C GLY A 163 -5.54 -7.81 17.93
N VAL A 164 -5.51 -7.22 16.73
CA VAL A 164 -6.46 -6.21 16.30
C VAL A 164 -7.74 -6.91 15.84
N GLU A 165 -8.87 -6.48 16.38
CA GLU A 165 -10.19 -7.00 16.05
C GLU A 165 -10.96 -5.97 15.22
N ALA A 166 -11.75 -6.43 14.25
CA ALA A 166 -12.65 -5.55 13.49
C ALA A 166 -13.94 -5.29 14.28
N ALA A 167 -14.41 -4.04 14.24
CA ALA A 167 -15.76 -3.71 14.66
C ALA A 167 -16.78 -4.28 13.67
N ALA A 168 -17.96 -4.68 14.16
CA ALA A 168 -19.04 -5.19 13.32
C ALA A 168 -19.61 -4.11 12.39
N ALA A 169 -19.75 -2.89 12.91
CA ALA A 169 -20.13 -1.70 12.17
C ALA A 169 -19.39 -0.48 12.78
N PRO A 170 -19.07 0.55 11.99
CA PRO A 170 -18.53 1.79 12.50
C PRO A 170 -19.61 2.57 13.29
N GLY A 171 -19.22 3.19 14.39
CA GLY A 171 -20.12 3.95 15.24
C GLY A 171 -19.42 4.52 16.49
N GLU A 172 -20.10 5.46 17.14
CA GLU A 172 -19.66 6.15 18.35
C GLU A 172 -19.60 5.22 19.57
N GLU A 173 -20.53 4.27 19.63
CA GLU A 173 -20.71 3.33 20.73
C GLU A 173 -19.56 2.32 20.84
N VAL A 174 -18.85 2.10 19.74
CA VAL A 174 -17.80 1.10 19.61
C VAL A 174 -16.57 1.53 20.42
N ASP A 175 -15.96 0.59 21.12
CA ASP A 175 -14.68 0.82 21.79
C ASP A 175 -13.62 1.28 20.76
N PRO A 176 -12.92 2.41 20.98
CA PRO A 176 -11.88 2.90 20.07
C PRO A 176 -10.70 1.94 19.90
N GLY A 177 -10.61 0.86 20.70
CA GLY A 177 -9.64 -0.23 20.51
C GLY A 177 -9.99 -1.24 19.41
N LEU A 178 -11.12 -1.07 18.72
CA LEU A 178 -11.53 -1.91 17.58
C LEU A 178 -11.29 -1.19 16.25
N LEU A 179 -10.89 -1.94 15.22
CA LEU A 179 -10.71 -1.41 13.87
C LEU A 179 -12.08 -1.13 13.24
N GLN A 180 -12.35 0.16 12.99
CA GLN A 180 -13.62 0.61 12.42
C GLN A 180 -13.46 0.79 10.91
N TRP A 181 -14.30 0.10 10.15
CA TRP A 181 -14.35 0.18 8.69
C TRP A 181 -15.75 -0.17 8.18
N ALA A 182 -16.09 0.31 6.98
CA ALA A 182 -17.33 -0.01 6.30
C ALA A 182 -17.07 -0.71 4.96
N SER A 183 -17.85 -1.75 4.65
CA SER A 183 -17.74 -2.48 3.37
C SER A 183 -18.42 -1.76 2.20
N ASN A 184 -19.42 -0.91 2.47
CA ASN A 184 -20.26 -0.27 1.44
C ASN A 184 -19.82 1.15 1.08
N SER A 185 -18.82 1.70 1.75
CA SER A 185 -18.28 3.00 1.34
C SER A 185 -17.46 2.79 0.08
N SER A 186 -17.78 3.52 -1.00
CA SER A 186 -16.84 3.73 -2.09
C SER A 186 -15.56 4.27 -1.47
N ALA A 187 -14.57 3.39 -1.32
CA ALA A 187 -13.36 3.69 -0.58
C ALA A 187 -12.76 4.94 -1.22
N LEU A 188 -12.67 6.03 -0.45
CA LEU A 188 -11.93 7.20 -0.87
C LEU A 188 -10.52 6.69 -1.17
N VAL A 189 -10.20 6.59 -2.46
CA VAL A 189 -8.89 6.16 -2.94
C VAL A 189 -7.91 7.13 -2.32
N GLY A 190 -7.23 6.70 -1.26
CA GLY A 190 -6.21 7.51 -0.61
C GLY A 190 -5.26 7.99 -1.68
N THR A 191 -4.85 9.25 -1.58
CA THR A 191 -3.91 9.89 -2.50
C THR A 191 -2.60 9.10 -2.47
N ARG A 192 -2.47 8.08 -3.32
CA ARG A 192 -1.26 7.28 -3.46
C ARG A 192 -0.30 8.01 -4.39
N TRP A 193 0.96 8.07 -3.99
CA TRP A 193 2.04 8.51 -4.87
C TRP A 193 2.34 7.36 -5.83
N GLY A 194 2.41 7.61 -7.13
CA GLY A 194 2.47 6.53 -8.13
C GLY A 194 1.09 5.91 -8.33
N GLY A 195 0.41 6.38 -9.37
CA GLY A 195 -0.97 6.00 -9.63
C GLY A 195 -1.62 6.87 -10.69
N TYR A 196 -0.84 7.23 -11.71
CA TYR A 196 -1.36 7.94 -12.85
C TYR A 196 -2.31 6.99 -13.57
N VAL A 197 -3.60 7.34 -13.58
CA VAL A 197 -4.58 6.61 -14.37
C VAL A 197 -4.11 6.66 -15.82
N ARG A 198 -3.79 5.49 -16.37
CA ARG A 198 -3.20 5.43 -17.71
C ARG A 198 -4.29 5.76 -18.73
N ALA A 199 -3.95 6.48 -19.80
CA ALA A 199 -4.94 6.79 -20.84
C ALA A 199 -5.56 5.52 -21.47
N GLU A 200 -4.86 4.39 -21.42
CA GLU A 200 -5.38 3.10 -21.87
C GLU A 200 -6.42 2.46 -20.94
N THR A 201 -6.56 2.85 -19.66
CA THR A 201 -7.52 2.23 -18.73
C THR A 201 -8.96 2.64 -19.02
N ASP A 202 -9.18 3.86 -19.52
CA ASP A 202 -10.51 4.34 -19.96
C ASP A 202 -11.03 3.56 -21.17
N ARG A 203 -10.11 3.00 -21.95
CA ARG A 203 -10.44 2.13 -23.08
C ARG A 203 -10.58 0.73 -22.50
N LYS A 204 -11.74 0.08 -22.68
CA LYS A 204 -12.01 -1.32 -22.31
C LYS A 204 -11.11 -2.36 -23.05
N HIS A 205 -9.91 -1.97 -23.47
CA HIS A 205 -8.95 -2.78 -24.19
C HIS A 205 -7.84 -3.22 -23.24
N SER A 206 -8.15 -4.24 -22.44
CA SER A 206 -7.19 -5.03 -21.65
C SER A 206 -6.07 -5.68 -22.49
N PHE A 207 -6.12 -5.56 -23.83
CA PHE A 207 -5.26 -6.26 -24.78
C PHE A 207 -3.94 -5.54 -25.09
N TYR A 208 -3.78 -4.28 -24.69
CA TYR A 208 -2.52 -3.57 -24.91
C TYR A 208 -1.42 -4.08 -23.97
N ARG A 209 -0.24 -4.37 -24.54
CA ARG A 209 0.91 -4.83 -23.77
C ARG A 209 1.39 -3.75 -22.81
N ARG A 210 1.33 -4.04 -21.51
CA ARG A 210 1.95 -3.22 -20.46
C ARG A 210 3.43 -3.62 -20.30
N GLY A 211 4.34 -2.72 -20.63
CA GLY A 211 5.79 -2.93 -20.47
C GLY A 211 6.25 -2.81 -19.02
N MET A 212 7.32 -3.54 -18.64
CA MET A 212 7.86 -3.53 -17.27
C MET A 212 8.43 -2.16 -16.86
N SER A 213 9.06 -1.45 -17.79
CA SER A 213 9.66 -0.14 -17.51
C SER A 213 8.62 0.94 -17.20
N SER A 214 7.44 0.87 -17.83
CA SER A 214 6.38 1.86 -17.57
C SER A 214 5.70 1.67 -16.23
N ARG A 215 5.76 0.47 -15.63
CA ARG A 215 5.18 0.19 -14.32
C ARG A 215 5.82 1.00 -13.20
N VAL A 216 7.13 1.26 -13.30
CA VAL A 216 7.87 2.04 -12.29
C VAL A 216 7.31 3.46 -12.10
N VAL A 217 6.71 4.05 -13.14
CA VAL A 217 6.25 5.45 -13.12
C VAL A 217 4.73 5.55 -13.04
N LEU A 218 4.01 4.72 -13.80
CA LEU A 218 2.56 4.87 -13.98
C LEU A 218 1.75 4.05 -12.98
N ASP A 219 2.27 2.89 -12.59
CA ASP A 219 1.56 1.94 -11.73
C ASP A 219 1.82 2.26 -10.25
N ASN A 220 1.16 1.50 -9.36
CA ASN A 220 1.38 1.62 -7.93
C ASN A 220 2.76 1.06 -7.52
N ASP A 221 3.13 1.22 -6.24
CA ASP A 221 4.40 0.71 -5.69
C ASP A 221 4.61 -0.80 -5.92
N PHE A 222 3.53 -1.57 -6.10
CA PHE A 222 3.55 -3.02 -6.35
C PHE A 222 3.47 -3.38 -7.84
N GLY A 223 3.47 -2.40 -8.75
CA GLY A 223 3.38 -2.62 -10.20
C GLY A 223 1.99 -3.01 -10.71
N ASP A 224 0.92 -2.76 -9.94
CA ASP A 224 -0.46 -2.88 -10.42
C ASP A 224 -0.96 -1.59 -11.04
N ALA A 225 -1.77 -1.73 -12.09
CA ALA A 225 -2.51 -0.60 -12.62
C ALA A 225 -3.51 -0.07 -11.59
N VAL A 226 -3.62 1.25 -11.53
CA VAL A 226 -4.65 1.93 -10.75
C VAL A 226 -5.94 1.87 -11.54
N ASP A 227 -6.65 0.74 -11.42
CA ASP A 227 -7.96 0.54 -12.04
C ASP A 227 -9.09 0.89 -11.05
N ALA A 228 -10.19 1.47 -11.55
CA ALA A 228 -11.30 1.99 -10.74
C ALA A 228 -12.35 0.94 -10.34
N GLY A 229 -12.24 -0.34 -10.72
CA GLY A 229 -13.23 -1.31 -10.25
C GLY A 229 -13.13 -2.72 -10.82
N SER A 230 -13.33 -3.68 -9.89
CA SER A 230 -13.86 -5.05 -10.04
C SER A 230 -13.03 -6.04 -9.23
N VAL A 231 -13.04 -5.92 -7.89
CA VAL A 231 -12.54 -7.00 -7.03
C VAL A 231 -13.70 -7.97 -6.78
N LYS A 232 -13.57 -9.22 -7.25
CA LYS A 232 -14.59 -10.27 -7.16
C LYS A 232 -14.91 -10.70 -5.72
N ASP A 233 -14.02 -10.39 -4.77
CA ASP A 233 -14.18 -10.59 -3.32
C ASP A 233 -14.08 -9.26 -2.57
N ALA A 234 -14.99 -8.33 -2.88
CA ALA A 234 -14.95 -6.96 -2.36
C ALA A 234 -14.85 -6.92 -0.83
N HIS A 235 -15.61 -7.74 -0.10
CA HIS A 235 -15.62 -7.68 1.37
C HIS A 235 -14.28 -8.06 2.00
N GLN A 236 -13.70 -9.22 1.62
CA GLN A 236 -12.42 -9.69 2.16
C GLN A 236 -11.30 -8.69 1.81
N HIS A 237 -11.31 -8.19 0.58
CA HIS A 237 -10.35 -7.19 0.15
C HIS A 237 -10.49 -5.87 0.92
N HIS A 238 -11.72 -5.38 1.14
CA HIS A 238 -11.97 -4.19 1.97
C HIS A 238 -11.54 -4.39 3.42
N GLN A 239 -11.71 -5.61 3.94
CA GLN A 239 -11.23 -5.96 5.26
C GLN A 239 -9.70 -5.94 5.32
N ASP A 240 -9.02 -6.66 4.43
CA ASP A 240 -7.55 -6.75 4.41
C ASP A 240 -6.91 -5.38 4.16
N THR A 241 -7.49 -4.56 3.27
CA THR A 241 -7.05 -3.19 3.06
C THR A 241 -7.22 -2.33 4.31
N SER A 242 -8.33 -2.47 5.06
CA SER A 242 -8.54 -1.76 6.33
C SER A 242 -7.52 -2.14 7.40
N PHE A 243 -7.24 -3.45 7.56
CA PHE A 243 -6.20 -3.92 8.49
C PHE A 243 -4.79 -3.46 8.06
N SER A 244 -4.50 -3.45 6.74
CA SER A 244 -3.23 -2.96 6.23
C SER A 244 -3.05 -1.45 6.46
N SER A 245 -4.12 -0.66 6.28
CA SER A 245 -4.13 0.79 6.51
C SER A 245 -3.83 1.11 7.97
N PHE A 246 -4.37 0.32 8.91
CA PHE A 246 -4.03 0.45 10.32
C PHE A 246 -2.54 0.22 10.59
N VAL A 247 -1.94 -0.85 10.05
CA VAL A 247 -0.50 -1.12 10.25
C VAL A 247 0.36 0.01 9.69
N GLN A 248 0.02 0.49 8.49
CA GLN A 248 0.66 1.67 7.90
C GLN A 248 0.47 2.89 8.80
N ALA A 249 -0.74 3.15 9.30
CA ALA A 249 -1.01 4.29 10.17
C ALA A 249 -0.23 4.22 11.50
N VAL A 250 -0.02 3.03 12.06
CA VAL A 250 0.84 2.85 13.25
C VAL A 250 2.28 3.24 12.95
N VAL A 251 2.85 2.77 11.83
CA VAL A 251 4.21 3.19 11.41
C VAL A 251 4.27 4.70 11.19
N GLY A 252 3.24 5.28 10.60
CA GLY A 252 3.15 6.72 10.40
C GLY A 252 3.09 7.50 11.72
N ALA A 253 2.32 7.02 12.69
CA ALA A 253 2.25 7.59 14.04
C ALA A 253 3.58 7.49 14.78
N ILE A 254 4.28 6.36 14.68
CA ILE A 254 5.63 6.18 15.24
C ILE A 254 6.59 7.19 14.63
N TYR A 255 6.56 7.38 13.31
CA TYR A 255 7.41 8.36 12.65
C TYR A 255 7.12 9.79 13.12
N SER A 256 5.85 10.18 13.24
CA SER A 256 5.46 11.52 13.68
C SER A 256 5.87 11.84 15.12
N HIS A 257 5.79 10.88 16.04
CA HIS A 257 6.04 11.11 17.47
C HIS A 257 7.43 10.70 17.95
N SER A 258 7.99 9.62 17.39
CA SER A 258 9.27 9.03 17.80
C SER A 258 10.41 9.28 16.80
N GLY A 259 10.10 9.75 15.59
CA GLY A 259 11.08 10.10 14.55
C GLY A 259 11.44 8.94 13.61
N ARG A 260 12.39 9.21 12.71
CA ARG A 260 12.76 8.31 11.61
C ARG A 260 13.38 6.98 12.08
N GLU A 261 14.32 7.06 13.01
CA GLU A 261 15.08 5.88 13.47
C GLU A 261 14.16 4.85 14.12
N ALA A 262 13.29 5.30 15.04
CA ALA A 262 12.31 4.45 15.69
C ALA A 262 11.34 3.78 14.69
N ALA A 263 10.93 4.49 13.63
CA ALA A 263 10.07 3.93 12.59
C ALA A 263 10.81 2.84 11.78
N LYS A 264 12.09 3.05 11.45
CA LYS A 264 12.91 2.06 10.76
C LYS A 264 13.08 0.79 11.61
N ASP A 265 13.45 0.93 12.87
CA ASP A 265 13.65 -0.20 13.79
C ASP A 265 12.35 -1.00 13.98
N PHE A 266 11.21 -0.32 14.00
CA PHE A 266 9.89 -0.95 14.06
C PHE A 266 9.58 -1.76 12.79
N VAL A 267 9.84 -1.21 11.60
CA VAL A 267 9.68 -1.91 10.32
C VAL A 267 10.62 -3.12 10.24
N GLU A 268 11.86 -2.98 10.69
CA GLU A 268 12.83 -4.08 10.69
C GLU A 268 12.39 -5.23 11.60
N SER A 269 11.95 -4.92 12.81
CA SER A 269 11.50 -5.91 13.81
C SER A 269 10.19 -6.62 13.46
N HIS A 270 9.21 -5.94 12.84
CA HIS A 270 7.88 -6.51 12.61
C HIS A 270 7.61 -6.95 11.16
N ILE A 271 8.18 -6.25 10.17
CA ILE A 271 7.89 -6.47 8.76
C ILE A 271 9.01 -7.28 8.10
N LEU A 272 10.27 -6.88 8.29
CA LEU A 272 11.45 -7.53 7.68
C LEU A 272 11.90 -8.80 8.40
N SER A 273 11.54 -8.98 9.67
CA SER A 273 11.83 -10.20 10.43
C SER A 273 11.15 -11.47 9.87
N ARG A 274 10.17 -11.31 8.98
CA ARG A 274 9.49 -12.42 8.33
C ARG A 274 10.34 -13.04 7.22
N GLN A 275 10.20 -14.34 7.09
CA GLN A 275 10.83 -15.10 6.01
C GLN A 275 9.88 -15.17 4.83
N VAL A 276 10.34 -14.68 3.68
CA VAL A 276 9.67 -14.82 2.39
C VAL A 276 10.60 -15.63 1.50
N ASP A 277 10.13 -16.79 1.03
CA ASP A 277 10.87 -17.56 0.04
C ASP A 277 10.71 -16.90 -1.33
N LEU A 278 11.81 -16.38 -1.86
CA LEU A 278 11.82 -15.78 -3.19
C LEU A 278 11.87 -16.85 -4.28
N SER A 279 12.39 -18.04 -3.99
CA SER A 279 12.55 -19.09 -5.00
C SER A 279 11.20 -19.55 -5.54
N SER A 280 10.16 -19.56 -4.71
CA SER A 280 8.79 -19.87 -5.13
C SER A 280 8.13 -18.80 -6.01
N LEU A 281 8.72 -17.59 -6.09
CA LEU A 281 8.19 -16.49 -6.92
C LEU A 281 8.72 -16.51 -8.36
N PHE A 282 9.71 -17.35 -8.67
CA PHE A 282 10.27 -17.43 -10.03
C PHE A 282 9.42 -18.34 -10.92
N GLU A 283 8.88 -17.76 -12.00
CA GLU A 283 8.28 -18.50 -13.09
C GLU A 283 9.09 -18.26 -14.37
N PHE A 284 9.64 -19.33 -14.95
CA PHE A 284 10.46 -19.27 -16.16
C PHE A 284 9.71 -19.82 -17.36
N GLN A 285 9.61 -19.05 -18.44
CA GLN A 285 9.00 -19.53 -19.70
C GLN A 285 9.98 -20.35 -20.54
N LEU A 286 11.22 -19.86 -20.71
CA LEU A 286 12.25 -20.50 -21.55
C LEU A 286 13.62 -20.46 -20.85
N PRO A 287 13.83 -21.26 -19.78
CA PRO A 287 14.99 -21.13 -18.91
C PRO A 287 16.32 -21.44 -19.61
N THR A 288 16.35 -22.37 -20.57
CA THR A 288 17.57 -22.73 -21.33
C THR A 288 18.03 -21.59 -22.23
N ARG A 289 17.10 -20.88 -22.88
CA ARG A 289 17.38 -19.72 -23.72
C ARG A 289 17.87 -18.55 -22.86
N GLU A 290 17.21 -18.28 -21.75
CA GLU A 290 17.62 -17.24 -20.80
C GLU A 290 19.02 -17.50 -20.24
N LEU A 291 19.32 -18.75 -19.88
CA LEU A 291 20.65 -19.13 -19.43
C LEU A 291 21.72 -18.96 -20.52
N ALA A 292 21.43 -19.39 -21.76
CA ALA A 292 22.37 -19.20 -22.87
C ALA A 292 22.63 -17.71 -23.17
N MET A 293 21.59 -16.87 -23.12
CA MET A 293 21.73 -15.42 -23.25
C MET A 293 22.54 -14.82 -22.10
N LEU A 294 22.37 -15.31 -20.87
CA LEU A 294 23.16 -14.87 -19.73
C LEU A 294 24.63 -15.27 -19.88
N CYS A 295 24.92 -16.52 -20.26
CA CYS A 295 26.28 -16.96 -20.56
C CYS A 295 26.94 -16.08 -21.63
N ALA A 296 26.23 -15.81 -22.73
CA ALA A 296 26.73 -14.92 -23.78
C ALA A 296 26.99 -13.49 -23.28
N ARG A 297 26.14 -12.95 -22.41
CA ARG A 297 26.30 -11.60 -21.83
C ARG A 297 27.48 -11.50 -20.88
N GLU A 298 27.69 -12.52 -20.04
CA GLU A 298 28.77 -12.54 -19.05
C GLU A 298 30.12 -13.03 -19.64
N GLY A 299 30.16 -13.41 -20.93
CA GLY A 299 31.35 -13.90 -21.61
C GLY A 299 31.73 -15.35 -21.26
N PHE A 300 30.76 -16.16 -20.83
CA PHE A 300 30.94 -17.58 -20.58
C PHE A 300 30.77 -18.41 -21.85
N GLU A 301 31.38 -19.60 -21.87
CA GLU A 301 31.11 -20.60 -22.90
C GLU A 301 29.61 -20.96 -22.93
N PRO A 302 29.04 -21.28 -24.10
CA PRO A 302 27.64 -21.66 -24.20
C PRO A 302 27.35 -22.88 -23.32
N PRO A 303 26.22 -22.87 -22.59
CA PRO A 303 25.90 -23.96 -21.67
C PRO A 303 25.61 -25.23 -22.47
N TRP A 304 26.30 -26.32 -22.13
CA TRP A 304 26.01 -27.65 -22.63
C TRP A 304 25.43 -28.52 -21.50
N LEU A 305 24.43 -29.33 -21.84
CA LEU A 305 23.78 -30.22 -20.88
C LEU A 305 24.59 -31.52 -20.76
N ALA A 306 25.21 -31.73 -19.60
CA ALA A 306 25.88 -32.97 -19.26
C ALA A 306 24.92 -33.90 -18.52
N TRP A 307 24.39 -34.91 -19.21
CA TRP A 307 23.56 -35.95 -18.59
C TRP A 307 24.48 -36.97 -17.91
N ARG A 308 24.36 -37.14 -16.60
CA ARG A 308 25.04 -38.23 -15.89
C ARG A 308 24.00 -39.11 -15.21
N ALA A 309 23.75 -40.28 -15.77
CA ALA A 309 22.97 -41.30 -15.10
C ALA A 309 23.75 -41.77 -13.86
N ARG A 310 23.21 -41.53 -12.67
CA ARG A 310 23.66 -42.25 -11.47
C ARG A 310 22.73 -43.46 -11.31
N PRO A 311 23.24 -44.69 -11.37
CA PRO A 311 22.42 -45.85 -11.07
C PRO A 311 22.01 -45.78 -9.59
N VAL A 312 20.75 -45.44 -9.34
CA VAL A 312 20.13 -45.57 -8.02
C VAL A 312 19.22 -46.78 -8.11
N GLY A 313 19.61 -47.88 -7.44
CA GLY A 313 18.74 -48.99 -7.02
C GLY A 313 17.93 -49.71 -8.11
N THR A 314 18.24 -50.99 -8.29
CA THR A 314 17.48 -52.01 -9.03
C THR A 314 15.95 -51.85 -8.97
N LEU A 315 15.35 -51.75 -10.17
CA LEU A 315 14.03 -52.25 -10.56
C LEU A 315 12.85 -51.91 -9.61
N ALA A 316 12.48 -50.63 -9.53
CA ALA A 316 11.09 -50.13 -9.62
C ALA A 316 10.98 -48.69 -9.09
N LEU A 317 10.56 -47.75 -9.95
CA LEU A 317 10.19 -46.34 -9.67
C LEU A 317 11.33 -45.37 -9.26
N PRO A 318 11.05 -44.05 -9.32
CA PRO A 318 11.30 -43.17 -10.47
C PRO A 318 12.79 -42.93 -10.73
N SER A 319 13.20 -42.92 -12.01
CA SER A 319 14.58 -42.59 -12.40
C SER A 319 14.92 -41.15 -11.97
N MET A 320 15.79 -41.00 -10.98
CA MET A 320 16.31 -39.71 -10.56
C MET A 320 17.51 -39.32 -11.43
N TRP A 321 17.28 -38.36 -12.33
CA TRP A 321 18.32 -37.83 -13.21
C TRP A 321 18.97 -36.60 -12.58
N TRP A 322 20.30 -36.62 -12.48
CA TRP A 322 21.08 -35.44 -12.09
C TRP A 322 21.64 -34.82 -13.36
N ALA A 323 21.14 -33.65 -13.72
CA ALA A 323 21.73 -32.80 -14.76
C ALA A 323 22.58 -31.71 -14.08
N SER A 324 23.79 -31.49 -14.59
CA SER A 324 24.65 -30.38 -14.18
C SER A 324 25.02 -29.56 -15.40
N THR A 325 24.89 -28.24 -15.28
CA THR A 325 25.34 -27.30 -16.31
C THR A 325 26.65 -26.69 -15.83
N VAL A 326 27.73 -26.89 -16.58
CA VAL A 326 29.06 -26.35 -16.26
C VAL A 326 29.27 -25.07 -17.07
N ALA A 327 29.41 -23.92 -16.38
CA ALA A 327 29.85 -22.67 -17.01
C ALA A 327 31.36 -22.52 -16.78
N ARG A 328 32.16 -22.57 -17.86
CA ARG A 328 33.59 -22.20 -17.81
C ARG A 328 33.75 -20.77 -18.31
N ARG A 329 34.54 -19.99 -17.59
CA ARG A 329 34.98 -18.67 -18.07
C ARG A 329 35.98 -18.91 -19.19
N SER A 330 35.69 -18.39 -20.37
CA SER A 330 36.62 -18.39 -21.50
C SER A 330 37.85 -17.60 -21.09
N LEU A 331 38.86 -18.27 -20.56
CA LEU A 331 40.22 -17.74 -20.58
C LEU A 331 40.54 -17.51 -22.05
N GLU A 332 40.98 -16.30 -22.36
CA GLU A 332 41.47 -15.92 -23.68
C GLU A 332 42.25 -17.09 -24.27
N ARG A 333 41.78 -17.57 -25.43
CA ARG A 333 42.62 -18.42 -26.28
C ARG A 333 43.79 -17.53 -26.66
N GLU A 334 44.89 -17.58 -25.89
CA GLU A 334 46.19 -17.22 -26.43
C GLU A 334 46.33 -18.03 -27.73
N MET A 335 46.27 -17.31 -28.86
CA MET A 335 46.59 -17.89 -30.15
C MET A 335 48.02 -18.41 -30.04
N PRO A 336 48.28 -19.72 -30.22
CA PRO A 336 49.65 -20.15 -30.40
C PRO A 336 50.21 -19.45 -31.65
N PRO A 337 51.47 -18.96 -31.62
CA PRO A 337 52.06 -18.30 -32.77
C PRO A 337 51.98 -19.21 -33.99
N ALA A 338 51.64 -18.61 -35.12
CA ALA A 338 51.53 -19.25 -36.42
C ALA A 338 52.73 -20.19 -36.65
N TRP A 339 52.44 -21.44 -36.97
CA TRP A 339 53.41 -22.42 -37.42
C TRP A 339 54.16 -21.84 -38.64
N ILE A 340 55.44 -21.53 -38.44
CA ILE A 340 56.39 -21.26 -39.51
C ILE A 340 56.54 -22.59 -40.28
N SER A 341 56.15 -22.58 -41.55
CA SER A 341 56.36 -23.69 -42.47
C SER A 341 57.87 -23.88 -42.71
N PRO A 342 58.43 -25.09 -42.54
CA PRO A 342 59.81 -25.36 -42.90
C PRO A 342 59.83 -25.93 -44.31
N ASP A 343 59.94 -25.09 -45.33
CA ASP A 343 60.45 -25.55 -46.63
C ASP A 343 61.00 -24.36 -47.41
N GLY A 344 62.26 -24.07 -47.13
CA GLY A 344 63.12 -23.38 -48.08
C GLY A 344 63.50 -24.37 -49.18
N ARG A 345 63.21 -24.02 -50.43
CA ARG A 345 64.01 -24.48 -51.57
C ARG A 345 63.99 -23.43 -52.67
N HIS A 346 65.18 -22.87 -52.89
CA HIS A 346 65.54 -22.02 -54.02
C HIS A 346 65.39 -22.77 -55.34
N ALA A 347 64.82 -22.10 -56.34
CA ALA A 347 65.42 -21.85 -57.65
C ALA A 347 64.76 -20.60 -58.24
#